data_AF-A0A1L5P265-F1
#
_entry.id   AF-A0A1L5P265-F1
#
_cell.length_a   1.000
_cell.length_b   1.000
_cell.length_c   1.000
_cell.angle_alpha   90.00
_cell.angle_beta   90.00
_cell.angle_gamma   90.00
#
_symmetry.space_group_name_H-M   'P 1'
#
loop_
_entity.id
_entity.type
_entity.pdbx_description
1 polymer ?
#
loop_
_entity_poly.entity_id
_entity_poly.type
_entity_poly.pdbx_seq_one_letter_code
_entity_poly.pdbx_strand_id
1 'polypeptide(L)'
;MKLKEWRLTRELTLAEMASALEIENARTYQRYEDGENRTDAPLVERIIAFTGGSVSLDDLHAQRLDWLRANRPEAFGRREAAE
;
A
#
# COMPACT_ATOMS: atom_id res chain seq x y z
N MET A 1 -0.99 0.64 -10.84
CA MET A 1 -0.41 1.94 -10.44
C MET A 1 -0.21 1.97 -8.94
N LYS A 2 0.92 2.47 -8.42
CA LYS A 2 1.14 2.56 -6.96
C LYS A 2 0.26 3.65 -6.35
N LEU A 3 -0.10 3.48 -5.07
CA LEU A 3 -0.97 4.42 -4.36
C LEU A 3 -0.37 5.84 -4.32
N LYS A 4 0.96 5.91 -4.16
CA LYS A 4 1.73 7.16 -4.19
C LYS A 4 1.64 7.90 -5.51
N GLU A 5 1.74 7.17 -6.62
CA GLU A 5 1.66 7.74 -7.97
C GLU A 5 0.27 8.33 -8.19
N TRP A 6 -0.77 7.57 -7.83
CA TRP A 6 -2.15 8.03 -7.91
C TRP A 6 -2.37 9.30 -7.07
N ARG A 7 -1.91 9.32 -5.80
CA ARG A 7 -2.01 10.50 -4.94
C ARG A 7 -1.36 11.73 -5.58
N LEU A 8 -0.16 11.58 -6.12
CA LEU A 8 0.59 12.67 -6.75
C LEU A 8 -0.10 13.20 -8.02
N THR A 9 -0.73 12.34 -8.82
CA THR A 9 -1.53 12.78 -9.98
C THR A 9 -2.78 13.59 -9.59
N ARG A 10 -3.24 13.46 -8.35
CA ARG A 10 -4.36 14.21 -7.79
C ARG A 10 -3.92 15.41 -6.96
N GLU A 11 -2.61 15.64 -6.86
CA GLU A 11 -2.00 16.72 -6.05
C GLU A 11 -2.42 16.68 -4.56
N LEU A 12 -2.79 15.50 -4.06
CA LEU A 12 -3.23 15.32 -2.69
C LEU A 12 -2.05 15.20 -1.73
N THR A 13 -2.16 15.86 -0.58
CA THR A 13 -1.23 15.72 0.54
C THR A 13 -1.45 14.40 1.29
N LEU A 14 -0.46 14.01 2.09
CA LEU A 14 -0.59 12.84 2.97
C LEU A 14 -1.73 13.00 3.99
N ALA A 15 -1.98 14.22 4.45
CA ALA A 15 -3.03 14.51 5.43
C ALA A 15 -4.43 14.39 4.81
N GLU A 16 -4.61 14.89 3.58
CA GLU A 16 -5.87 14.75 2.85
C GLU A 16 -6.19 13.29 2.57
N MET A 17 -5.19 12.49 2.16
CA MET A 17 -5.38 11.05 1.97
C MET A 17 -5.70 10.31 3.26
N ALA A 18 -5.00 10.64 4.36
CA ALA A 18 -5.29 10.04 5.66
C ALA A 18 -6.73 10.35 6.08
N SER A 19 -7.18 11.60 5.92
CA SER A 19 -8.56 12.00 6.21
C SER A 19 -9.56 11.27 5.30
N ALA A 20 -9.29 11.17 4.00
CA ALA A 20 -10.19 10.54 3.03
C ALA A 20 -10.36 9.03 3.26
N LEU A 21 -9.33 8.36 3.80
CA LEU A 21 -9.33 6.94 4.10
C LEU A 21 -9.61 6.64 5.58
N GLU A 22 -9.99 7.65 6.36
CA GLU A 22 -10.25 7.58 7.80
C GLU A 22 -9.10 6.93 8.58
N ILE A 23 -7.86 7.29 8.22
CA ILE A 23 -6.63 6.92 8.90
C ILE A 23 -6.27 8.07 9.85
N GLU A 24 -6.07 7.75 11.12
CA GLU A 24 -5.86 8.74 12.19
C GLU A 24 -4.74 9.75 11.93
N ASN A 25 -3.67 9.35 11.24
CA ASN A 25 -2.54 10.23 10.99
C ASN A 25 -1.85 9.99 9.64
N ALA A 26 -1.28 11.09 9.12
CA ALA A 26 -0.59 11.13 7.82
C ALA A 26 0.63 10.19 7.76
N ARG A 27 1.31 9.94 8.89
CA ARG A 27 2.47 9.04 8.94
C ARG A 27 2.07 7.57 8.82
N THR A 28 0.93 7.18 9.40
CA THR A 28 0.35 5.85 9.25
C THR A 28 -0.10 5.65 7.81
N TYR A 29 -0.75 6.66 7.20
CA TYR A 29 -1.07 6.62 5.77
C TYR A 29 0.20 6.44 4.92
N GLN A 30 1.26 7.21 5.20
CA GLN A 30 2.54 7.09 4.48
C GLN A 30 3.09 5.67 4.53
N ARG A 31 3.03 4.99 5.67
CA ARG A 31 3.46 3.58 5.79
C ARG A 31 2.64 2.63 4.93
N TYR A 32 1.34 2.86 4.78
CA TYR A 32 0.52 2.09 3.83
C TYR A 32 0.88 2.42 2.39
N GLU A 33 1.07 3.71 2.06
CA GLU A 33 1.49 4.20 0.74
C GLU A 33 2.86 3.67 0.30
N ASP A 34 3.80 3.52 1.22
CA ASP A 34 5.13 2.97 0.91
C ASP A 34 5.15 1.43 0.93
N GLY A 35 4.05 0.78 1.37
CA GLY A 35 3.96 -0.67 1.50
C GLY A 35 4.65 -1.24 2.73
N GLU A 36 5.05 -0.41 3.70
CA GLU A 36 5.62 -0.82 5.00
C GLU A 36 4.58 -1.56 5.86
N ASN A 37 3.35 -1.03 5.89
CA ASN A 37 2.25 -1.67 6.59
C ASN A 37 1.39 -2.49 5.62
N ARG A 38 0.92 -3.65 6.09
CA ARG A 38 -0.05 -4.44 5.36
C ARG A 38 -1.43 -3.79 5.48
N THR A 39 -1.99 -3.40 4.33
CA THR A 39 -3.38 -2.96 4.23
C THR A 39 -4.33 -4.12 4.59
N ASP A 40 -5.24 -3.90 5.52
CA ASP A 40 -6.29 -4.86 5.86
C ASP A 40 -7.47 -4.77 4.88
N ALA A 41 -8.36 -5.76 4.89
CA ALA A 41 -9.43 -5.86 3.90
C ALA A 41 -10.35 -4.61 3.87
N PRO A 42 -10.81 -4.05 5.01
CA PRO A 42 -11.62 -2.82 4.99
C PRO A 42 -10.90 -1.60 4.41
N LEU A 43 -9.59 -1.44 4.67
CA LEU A 43 -8.83 -0.33 4.09
C LEU A 43 -8.57 -0.53 2.60
N VAL A 44 -8.35 -1.78 2.13
CA VAL A 44 -8.25 -2.10 0.70
C VAL A 44 -9.53 -1.66 -0.03
N GLU A 45 -10.70 -2.04 0.48
CA GLU A 45 -11.99 -1.67 -0.13
C GLU A 45 -12.16 -0.15 -0.20
N ARG A 46 -11.81 0.58 0.87
CA ARG A 46 -11.86 2.05 0.88
C ARG A 46 -10.91 2.67 -0.14
N ILE A 47 -9.69 2.16 -0.29
CA ILE A 47 -8.74 2.64 -1.29
C ILE A 47 -9.26 2.39 -2.71
N ILE A 48 -9.76 1.18 -2.99
CA ILE A 48 -10.29 0.84 -4.32
C ILE A 48 -11.48 1.75 -4.66
N ALA A 49 -12.42 1.93 -3.72
CA ALA A 49 -13.56 2.82 -3.89
C ALA A 49 -13.15 4.28 -4.10
N PHE A 50 -12.25 4.80 -3.25
CA PHE A 50 -11.79 6.19 -3.32
C PHE A 50 -11.03 6.50 -4.61
N THR A 51 -10.26 5.54 -5.12
CA THR A 51 -9.49 5.69 -6.35
C THR A 51 -10.29 5.35 -7.62
N GLY A 52 -11.55 4.94 -7.48
CA GLY A 52 -12.38 4.47 -8.59
C GLY A 52 -11.79 3.26 -9.31
N GLY A 53 -11.08 2.39 -8.59
CA GLY A 53 -10.39 1.23 -9.14
C GLY A 53 -9.07 1.53 -9.86
N SER A 54 -8.60 2.79 -9.87
CA SER A 54 -7.29 3.14 -10.45
C SER A 54 -6.12 2.50 -9.71
N VAL A 55 -6.30 2.26 -8.41
CA VAL A 55 -5.40 1.46 -7.57
C VAL A 55 -6.13 0.15 -7.26
N SER A 56 -5.60 -0.96 -7.75
CA SER A 56 -6.19 -2.29 -7.57
C SER A 56 -5.63 -3.02 -6.34
N LEU A 57 -6.27 -4.13 -5.96
CA LEU A 57 -5.72 -5.05 -4.95
C LEU A 57 -4.32 -5.57 -5.35
N ASP A 58 -4.13 -5.90 -6.63
CA ASP A 58 -2.85 -6.39 -7.14
C ASP A 58 -1.77 -5.33 -7.05
N ASP A 59 -2.11 -4.05 -7.25
CA ASP A 59 -1.17 -2.93 -7.07
C ASP A 59 -0.74 -2.78 -5.61
N LEU A 60 -1.69 -2.85 -4.67
CA LEU A 60 -1.40 -2.79 -3.23
C LEU A 60 -0.54 -3.98 -2.81
N HIS A 61 -0.81 -5.17 -3.36
CA HIS A 61 -0.01 -6.36 -3.13
C HIS A 61 1.41 -6.21 -3.68
N ALA A 62 1.56 -5.75 -4.91
CA ALA A 62 2.85 -5.51 -5.55
C ALA A 62 3.68 -4.48 -4.78
N GLN A 63 3.06 -3.38 -4.36
CA GLN A 63 3.69 -2.36 -3.51
C GLN A 63 4.23 -2.95 -2.20
N ARG A 64 3.44 -3.82 -1.55
CA ARG A 64 3.88 -4.51 -0.34
C ARG A 64 5.05 -5.45 -0.61
N LEU A 65 5.01 -6.21 -1.71
CA LEU A 65 6.10 -7.11 -2.10
C LEU A 65 7.39 -6.33 -2.38
N ASP A 66 7.31 -5.20 -3.07
CA ASP A 66 8.46 -4.34 -3.35
C ASP A 66 9.11 -3.86 -2.05
N TRP A 67 8.30 -3.38 -1.10
CA TRP A 67 8.81 -2.94 0.20
C TRP A 67 9.47 -4.09 0.97
N LEU A 68 8.83 -5.27 0.99
CA LEU A 68 9.36 -6.45 1.67
C LEU A 68 10.69 -6.89 1.03
N ARG A 69 10.80 -6.91 -0.30
CA ARG A 69 12.05 -7.31 -0.98
C ARG A 69 13.20 -6.35 -0.66
N ALA A 70 12.89 -5.05 -0.55
CA ALA A 70 13.89 -4.02 -0.25
C ALA A 70 14.30 -3.97 1.23
N ASN A 71 13.36 -4.18 2.16
CA ASN A 71 13.57 -3.91 3.59
C ASN A 71 13.60 -5.17 4.47
N ARG A 72 13.02 -6.27 4.00
CA ARG A 72 12.85 -7.54 4.71
C ARG A 72 13.07 -8.75 3.77
N PRO A 73 14.20 -8.85 3.05
CA PRO A 73 14.43 -9.94 2.11
C PRO A 73 14.37 -11.33 2.77
N GLU A 74 14.64 -11.42 4.07
CA GLU A 74 14.51 -12.64 4.87
C GLU A 74 13.08 -13.22 4.89
N ALA A 75 12.05 -12.38 4.68
CA ALA A 75 10.66 -12.83 4.58
C ALA A 75 10.40 -13.74 3.36
N PHE A 76 11.31 -13.76 2.39
CA PHE A 76 11.28 -14.61 1.21
C PHE A 76 12.25 -15.81 1.29
N GLY A 77 12.76 -16.13 2.49
CA GLY A 77 13.73 -17.20 2.74
C GLY A 77 13.42 -18.52 2.02
N ARG A 78 14.48 -19.22 1.58
CA ARG A 78 14.49 -20.39 0.71
C ARG A 78 13.27 -21.29 0.89
N ARG A 79 12.51 -21.50 -0.18
CA ARG A 79 11.91 -22.81 -0.42
C ARG A 79 13.08 -23.78 -0.57
N GLU A 80 13.48 -24.44 0.51
CA GLU A 80 14.23 -25.68 0.35
C GLU A 80 13.32 -26.61 -0.45
N ALA A 81 13.82 -27.01 -1.62
CA ALA A 81 13.20 -28.03 -2.43
C ALA A 81 13.04 -29.26 -1.54
N ALA A 82 11.79 -29.61 -1.25
CA ALA A 82 11.48 -30.91 -0.69
C ALA A 82 11.82 -31.94 -1.77
N GLU A 83 12.90 -32.70 -1.55
CA GLU A 83 13.17 -33.99 -2.21
C GLU A 83 12.14 -35.04 -1.80
#